data_AF-A0A087UH56-F1
#
_entry.id   AF-A0A087UH56-F1
#
_cell.length_a   1.000
_cell.length_b   1.000
_cell.length_c   1.000
_cell.angle_alpha   90.00
_cell.angle_beta   90.00
_cell.angle_gamma   90.00
#
_symmetry.space_group_name_H-M   'P 1'
#
loop_
_entity.id
_entity.type
_entity.pdbx_description
1 polymer ?
#
loop_
_entity_poly.entity_id
_entity_poly.type
_entity_poly.pdbx_seq_one_letter_code
_entity_poly.pdbx_strand_id
1 'polypeptide(L)'
;YICCDRCQDWFHGRCVGVLQSEADSIDEYICPNCQSNTEINHANLKLLESKDYENIRRLLKTLMSHKHAWPFMKPVDPLEA
;
A
#
# COMPACT_ATOMS: atom_id res chain seq x y z
N TYR A 1 1.59 -9.45 -10.53
CA TYR A 1 2.38 -8.47 -11.29
C TYR A 1 1.46 -7.80 -12.28
N ILE A 2 1.80 -6.60 -12.74
CA ILE A 2 1.04 -5.82 -13.72
C ILE A 2 2.01 -5.32 -14.80
N CYS A 3 1.57 -5.33 -16.07
CA CYS A 3 2.36 -4.91 -17.22
C CYS A 3 1.99 -3.46 -17.60
N CYS A 4 2.99 -2.63 -17.86
CA CYS A 4 2.76 -1.26 -18.34
C CYS A 4 2.51 -1.23 -19.85
N ASP A 5 1.38 -0.69 -20.29
CA ASP A 5 1.04 -0.63 -21.72
C ASP A 5 1.97 0.29 -22.54
N ARG A 6 2.67 1.23 -21.88
CA ARG A 6 3.61 2.14 -22.56
C ARG A 6 5.02 1.58 -22.71
N CYS A 7 5.63 1.07 -21.64
CA CYS A 7 7.03 0.60 -21.67
C CYS A 7 7.15 -0.92 -21.73
N GLN A 8 6.05 -1.68 -21.60
CA GLN A 8 6.01 -3.14 -21.63
C GLN A 8 6.83 -3.83 -20.51
N ASP A 9 7.25 -3.07 -19.49
CA ASP A 9 7.90 -3.60 -18.29
C ASP A 9 6.88 -4.16 -17.29
N TRP A 10 7.35 -5.06 -16.43
CA TRP A 10 6.55 -5.75 -15.42
C TRP A 10 6.88 -5.27 -14.01
N PHE A 11 5.82 -5.03 -13.22
CA PHE A 11 5.93 -4.49 -11.87
C PHE A 11 5.16 -5.33 -10.86
N HIS A 12 5.68 -5.42 -9.62
CA HIS A 12 4.85 -5.84 -8.49
C HIS A 12 3.82 -4.74 -8.25
N GLY A 13 2.52 -5.05 -8.32
CA GLY A 13 1.45 -4.06 -8.12
C GLY A 13 1.67 -3.22 -6.86
N ARG A 14 2.00 -3.88 -5.73
CA ARG A 14 2.32 -3.21 -4.46
C ARG A 14 3.47 -2.19 -4.55
N CYS A 15 4.50 -2.45 -5.34
CA CYS A 15 5.64 -1.54 -5.50
C CYS A 15 5.29 -0.28 -6.31
N VAL A 16 4.21 -0.33 -7.09
CA VAL A 16 3.75 0.76 -7.93
C VAL A 16 2.41 1.34 -7.48
N GLY A 17 1.93 0.95 -6.29
CA GLY A 17 0.71 1.50 -5.69
C GLY A 17 -0.59 0.86 -6.17
N VAL A 18 -0.54 -0.29 -6.85
CA VAL A 18 -1.71 -1.06 -7.33
C VAL A 18 -1.98 -2.24 -6.41
N LEU A 19 -3.13 -2.26 -5.76
CA LEU A 19 -3.63 -3.41 -5.01
C LEU A 19 -4.14 -4.49 -5.96
N GLN A 20 -4.11 -5.74 -5.51
CA GLN A 20 -4.58 -6.85 -6.34
C GLN A 20 -6.06 -6.74 -6.70
N SER A 21 -6.89 -6.23 -5.80
CA SER A 21 -8.31 -5.97 -6.06
C SER A 21 -8.57 -4.84 -7.06
N GLU A 22 -7.62 -3.91 -7.21
CA GLU A 22 -7.71 -2.83 -8.18
C GLU A 22 -7.31 -3.33 -9.57
N ALA A 23 -6.31 -4.20 -9.65
CA ALA A 23 -5.76 -4.73 -10.90
C ALA A 23 -6.81 -5.36 -11.82
N ASP A 24 -7.80 -6.07 -11.26
CA ASP A 24 -8.87 -6.72 -12.04
C ASP A 24 -9.80 -5.71 -12.75
N SER A 25 -9.78 -4.44 -12.34
CA SER A 25 -10.58 -3.35 -12.89
C SER A 25 -9.79 -2.37 -13.75
N ILE A 26 -8.49 -2.61 -13.94
CA ILE A 26 -7.61 -1.75 -14.73
C ILE A 26 -7.58 -2.28 -16.17
N ASP A 27 -8.23 -1.56 -17.08
CA ASP A 27 -8.20 -1.90 -18.52
C ASP A 27 -6.86 -1.55 -19.16
N GLU A 28 -6.28 -0.40 -18.81
CA GLU A 28 -4.94 0.04 -19.24
C GLU A 28 -4.13 0.52 -18.03
N TYR A 29 -2.90 0.02 -17.90
CA TYR A 29 -1.99 0.39 -16.83
C TYR A 29 -0.76 1.13 -17.37
N ILE A 30 -0.51 2.32 -16.85
CA ILE A 30 0.69 3.11 -17.13
C ILE A 30 1.50 3.27 -15.84
N CYS A 31 2.76 2.82 -15.87
CA CYS A 31 3.62 2.82 -14.69
C CYS A 31 4.05 4.23 -14.26
N PRO A 32 4.45 4.43 -12.99
CA PRO A 32 4.89 5.74 -12.49
C PRO A 32 6.04 6.39 -13.26
N ASN A 33 6.90 5.58 -13.89
CA ASN A 33 8.00 6.08 -14.73
C ASN A 33 7.49 6.62 -16.08
N CYS A 34 6.42 6.03 -16.61
CA CYS A 34 5.80 6.42 -17.88
C CYS A 34 4.84 7.60 -17.72
N GLN A 35 4.16 7.68 -16.57
CA GLN A 35 3.25 8.77 -16.21
C GLN A 35 3.21 8.94 -14.70
N SER A 36 3.79 10.03 -14.21
CA SER A 36 3.68 10.42 -12.80
C SER A 36 2.26 10.90 -12.49
N ASN A 37 1.79 10.64 -11.26
CA ASN A 37 0.49 11.10 -10.72
C ASN A 37 -0.78 10.56 -11.41
N THR A 38 -0.83 9.26 -11.74
CA THR A 38 -2.12 8.61 -12.04
C THR A 38 -2.93 8.43 -10.75
N GLU A 39 -4.26 8.55 -10.82
CA GLU A 39 -5.15 8.36 -9.65
C GLU A 39 -4.96 6.99 -8.99
N ILE A 40 -4.69 5.97 -9.81
CA ILE A 40 -4.43 4.59 -9.39
C ILE A 40 -3.25 4.51 -8.42
N ASN A 41 -2.15 5.22 -8.71
CA ASN A 41 -0.94 5.14 -7.90
C ASN A 41 -0.90 6.23 -6.80
N HIS A 42 -1.80 7.23 -6.87
CA HIS A 42 -1.72 8.45 -6.05
C HIS A 42 -1.90 8.18 -4.56
N ALA A 43 -2.85 7.32 -4.16
CA ALA A 43 -3.11 7.05 -2.75
C ALA A 43 -1.91 6.44 -2.02
N ASN A 44 -1.12 5.61 -2.70
CA ASN A 44 0.01 4.89 -2.14
C ASN A 44 1.37 5.57 -2.36
N LEU A 45 1.45 6.54 -3.28
CA LEU A 45 2.69 7.28 -3.59
C LEU A 45 2.67 8.74 -3.11
N LYS A 46 1.53 9.29 -2.67
CA LYS A 46 1.48 10.66 -2.15
C LYS A 46 2.32 10.81 -0.87
N LEU A 47 2.91 11.99 -0.70
CA LEU A 47 3.55 12.36 0.56
C LEU A 47 2.49 12.47 1.65
N LEU A 48 2.77 11.90 2.82
CA LEU A 48 1.86 11.95 3.96
C LEU A 48 1.89 13.34 4.60
N GLU A 49 0.71 13.92 4.79
CA GLU A 49 0.55 15.20 5.47
C GLU A 49 0.24 15.02 6.97
N SER A 50 0.32 16.10 7.75
CA SER A 50 0.00 16.09 9.19
C SER A 50 -1.35 15.45 9.49
N LYS A 51 -2.35 15.64 8.62
CA LYS A 51 -3.68 15.04 8.78
C LYS A 51 -3.67 13.53 8.60
N ASP A 52 -2.90 13.03 7.62
CA ASP A 52 -2.75 11.59 7.39
C ASP A 52 -2.13 10.92 8.63
N TYR A 53 -1.08 11.52 9.23
CA TYR A 53 -0.47 11.00 10.45
C TYR A 53 -1.42 10.98 11.66
N GLU A 54 -2.32 11.96 11.77
CA GLU A 54 -3.36 11.95 12.80
C GLU A 54 -4.31 10.77 12.61
N ASN A 55 -4.78 10.55 11.38
CA ASN A 55 -5.67 9.44 11.04
C ASN A 55 -4.99 8.09 11.29
N ILE A 56 -3.73 7.93 10.87
CA ILE A 56 -2.93 6.72 11.11
C ILE A 56 -2.80 6.45 12.61
N ARG A 57 -2.51 7.47 13.43
CA ARG A 57 -2.45 7.30 14.90
C ARG A 57 -3.77 6.84 15.49
N ARG A 58 -4.91 7.36 15.02
CA ARG A 58 -6.24 6.93 15.49
C ARG A 58 -6.49 5.47 15.11
N LEU A 59 -6.22 5.10 13.86
CA LEU A 59 -6.35 3.73 13.38
C LEU A 59 -5.49 2.75 14.20
N LEU A 60 -4.22 3.10 14.46
CA LEU A 60 -3.33 2.28 15.27
C LEU A 60 -3.88 2.06 16.68
N LYS A 61 -4.42 3.09 17.34
CA LYS A 61 -5.05 2.95 18.66
C LYS A 61 -6.23 1.97 18.62
N THR A 62 -7.09 2.08 17.61
CA THR A 62 -8.22 1.16 17.42
C THR A 62 -7.74 -0.28 17.23
N LEU A 63 -6.73 -0.47 16.38
CA LEU A 63 -6.14 -1.79 16.13
C LEU A 63 -5.53 -2.38 17.41
N MET A 64 -4.83 -1.56 18.20
CA MET A 64 -4.22 -1.99 19.46
C MET A 64 -5.23 -2.39 20.53
N SER A 65 -6.40 -1.75 20.56
CA SER A 65 -7.49 -2.13 21.49
C SER A 65 -8.26 -3.39 21.07
N HIS A 66 -8.03 -3.91 19.86
CA HIS A 66 -8.83 -5.00 19.34
C HIS A 66 -8.50 -6.33 20.04
N LYS A 67 -9.52 -7.12 20.37
CA LYS A 67 -9.40 -8.39 21.13
C LYS A 67 -8.40 -9.38 20.51
N HIS A 68 -8.31 -9.40 19.17
CA HIS A 68 -7.43 -10.31 18.44
C HIS A 68 -6.06 -9.71 18.11
N ALA A 69 -5.72 -8.57 18.70
CA ALA A 69 -4.50 -7.86 18.38
C ALA A 69 -3.26 -8.28 19.17
N TRP A 70 -3.46 -9.12 20.17
CA TRP A 70 -2.40 -9.65 21.03
C TRP A 70 -1.17 -10.22 20.28
N PRO A 71 -1.28 -10.91 19.11
CA PRO A 71 -0.10 -11.47 18.45
C PRO A 71 0.83 -10.42 17.87
N PHE A 72 0.34 -9.20 17.64
CA PHE A 72 1.07 -8.12 16.97
C PHE A 72 1.26 -6.88 17.86
N MET A 73 1.06 -7.02 19.18
CA MET A 73 1.32 -5.94 20.14
C MET A 73 2.80 -5.72 20.46
N LYS A 74 3.63 -6.75 20.27
CA LYS A 74 5.06 -6.71 20.57
C LYS A 74 5.84 -7.43 19.46
N PRO A 75 7.12 -7.07 19.26
CA PRO A 75 8.01 -7.86 18.42
C PRO A 75 8.05 -9.32 18.88
N VAL A 76 8.25 -10.25 17.94
CA VAL A 76 8.49 -11.67 18.24
C VAL A 76 9.77 -11.79 19.05
N ASP A 77 9.74 -12.58 20.12
CA ASP A 77 10.92 -12.87 20.92
C ASP A 77 11.90 -13.72 20.10
N PRO A 78 13.14 -13.27 19.83
CA PRO A 78 14.12 -14.05 19.08
C PRO A 78 14.53 -15.37 19.73
N LEU A 79 14.30 -15.54 21.04
CA LEU A 79 14.66 -16.75 21.78
C LEU A 79 13.59 -17.84 21.71
N GLU A 80 12.37 -17.48 21.31
CA GLU A 80 11.21 -18.37 21.16
C GLU A 80 10.90 -18.68 19.68
N ALA A 81 11.80 -18.31 18.76
CA ALA A 81 11.64 -18.40 17.31
C ALA A 81 12.27 -19.66 16.69
#